data_AF-A0A973UZY8-F1
#
_entry.id   AF-A0A973UZY8-F1
#
_cell.length_a   1.000
_cell.length_b   1.000
_cell.length_c   1.000
_cell.angle_alpha   90.00
_cell.angle_beta   90.00
_cell.angle_gamma   90.00
#
_symmetry.space_group_name_H-M   'P 1'
#
loop_
_entity.id
_entity.type
_entity.pdbx_description
1 polymer ?
#
loop_
_entity_poly.entity_id
_entity_poly.type
_entity_poly.pdbx_seq_one_letter_code
_entity_poly.pdbx_strand_id
1 'polypeptide(L)'
;MPRMMAGDASGDVRRWKLVALTSTFVAVAAVAGLTGWVARGPGDATPTAVATFTGGGWVGACSGRDNPGLALGTAVKILSADGAELASGKIVGGLVWMNGGCRQEFIVDGIPGGRGVYLAEVERWRHTVSEAALRGNTAEILRM
;
A
#
# COMPACT_ATOMS: atom_id res chain seq x y z
N MET A 1 32.68 -41.35 -21.00
CA MET A 1 31.82 -41.38 -19.79
C MET A 1 32.22 -40.20 -18.92
N PRO A 2 31.39 -39.16 -18.71
CA PRO A 2 31.72 -38.09 -17.78
C PRO A 2 31.38 -38.52 -16.36
N ARG A 3 32.37 -38.34 -15.47
CA ARG A 3 32.35 -38.66 -14.04
C ARG A 3 31.72 -37.49 -13.28
N MET A 4 30.72 -37.78 -12.44
CA MET A 4 30.24 -36.87 -11.40
C MET A 4 31.40 -36.51 -10.45
N MET A 5 31.58 -35.21 -10.19
CA MET A 5 32.23 -34.72 -8.97
C MET A 5 31.13 -34.24 -8.03
N ALA A 6 31.17 -34.78 -6.82
CA ALA A 6 30.29 -34.45 -5.70
C ALA A 6 30.55 -33.02 -5.21
N GLY A 7 29.50 -32.40 -4.66
CA GLY A 7 29.51 -31.04 -4.16
C GLY A 7 30.37 -30.84 -2.90
N ASP A 8 30.94 -29.65 -2.81
CA ASP A 8 31.56 -29.10 -1.62
C ASP A 8 30.54 -28.28 -0.82
N ALA A 9 30.20 -28.81 0.34
CA ALA A 9 29.35 -28.20 1.37
C ALA A 9 30.14 -27.15 2.17
N SER A 10 30.34 -25.98 1.59
CA SER A 10 30.80 -24.79 2.30
C SER A 10 29.72 -23.72 2.18
N GLY A 11 28.94 -23.54 3.25
CA GLY A 11 27.75 -22.68 3.33
C GLY A 11 28.05 -21.18 3.25
N ASP A 12 28.69 -20.74 2.18
CA ASP A 12 28.95 -19.34 1.89
C ASP A 12 27.86 -18.79 0.97
N VAL A 13 26.68 -18.53 1.54
CA VAL A 13 25.60 -17.86 0.82
C VAL A 13 25.99 -16.39 0.69
N ARG A 14 26.70 -16.05 -0.40
CA ARG A 14 26.81 -14.67 -0.86
C ARG A 14 25.40 -14.14 -1.08
N ARG A 15 24.88 -13.36 -0.13
CA ARG A 15 23.63 -12.61 -0.30
C ARG A 15 23.90 -11.50 -1.30
N TRP A 16 23.61 -11.78 -2.57
CA TRP A 16 23.52 -10.75 -3.59
C TRP A 16 22.27 -9.92 -3.31
N LYS A 17 22.47 -8.63 -3.02
CA LYS A 17 21.38 -7.66 -2.94
C LYS A 17 20.83 -7.49 -4.35
N LEU A 18 19.72 -8.16 -4.65
CA LEU A 18 19.01 -7.95 -5.92
C LEU A 18 18.38 -6.56 -5.87
N VAL A 19 19.05 -5.57 -6.46
CA VAL A 19 18.42 -4.31 -6.82
C VAL A 19 17.60 -4.60 -8.07
N ALA A 20 16.38 -5.10 -7.88
CA ALA A 20 15.43 -5.26 -8.97
C ALA A 20 14.92 -3.87 -9.38
N LEU A 21 15.61 -3.23 -10.33
CA LEU A 21 14.92 -2.43 -11.33
C LEU A 21 14.26 -3.43 -12.29
N THR A 22 13.02 -3.84 -11.97
CA THR A 22 12.19 -4.59 -12.91
C THR A 22 10.99 -3.73 -13.27
N SER A 23 11.17 -2.90 -14.29
CA SER A 23 10.05 -2.39 -15.08
C SER A 23 9.54 -3.54 -15.95
N THR A 24 8.71 -4.40 -15.36
CA THR A 24 8.01 -5.45 -16.10
C THR A 24 6.68 -4.88 -16.56
N PHE A 25 6.63 -4.47 -17.84
CA PHE A 25 5.38 -4.22 -18.52
C PHE A 25 4.66 -5.56 -18.71
N VAL A 26 3.59 -5.80 -17.96
CA VAL A 26 2.59 -6.80 -18.35
C VAL A 26 1.52 -6.06 -19.14
N ALA A 27 1.73 -5.96 -20.45
CA ALA A 27 0.63 -5.70 -21.35
C ALA A 27 -0.21 -6.98 -21.39
N VAL A 28 -1.31 -7.02 -20.63
CA VAL A 28 -2.38 -7.98 -20.90
C VAL A 28 -3.04 -7.52 -22.20
N ALA A 29 -2.49 -7.97 -23.33
CA ALA A 29 -3.20 -7.94 -24.58
C ALA A 29 -4.41 -8.88 -24.41
N ALA A 30 -5.59 -8.30 -24.19
CA ALA A 30 -6.83 -9.05 -24.35
C ALA A 30 -6.82 -9.61 -25.78
N VAL A 31 -6.83 -10.93 -25.89
CA VAL A 31 -7.04 -11.63 -27.16
C VAL A 31 -8.39 -11.14 -27.68
N ALA A 32 -8.34 -10.27 -28.69
CA ALA A 32 -9.50 -9.89 -29.48
C ALA A 32 -9.93 -11.11 -30.31
N GLY A 33 -10.59 -12.06 -29.63
CA GLY A 33 -11.33 -13.13 -30.27
C GLY A 33 -12.56 -12.54 -30.95
N LEU A 34 -12.44 -12.35 -32.26
CA LEU A 34 -13.49 -12.56 -33.27
C LEU A 34 -14.93 -12.62 -32.72
N THR A 35 -15.62 -11.49 -32.69
CA THR A 35 -16.95 -11.28 -33.29
C THR A 35 -17.43 -9.87 -32.97
N GLY A 36 -17.86 -9.16 -34.00
CA GLY A 36 -18.04 -7.71 -33.99
C GLY A 36 -18.92 -7.18 -32.87
N TRP A 37 -18.39 -6.16 -32.19
CA TRP A 37 -19.18 -5.10 -31.59
C TRP A 37 -18.58 -3.77 -32.04
N VAL A 38 -19.44 -2.97 -32.66
CA VAL A 38 -19.16 -1.66 -33.24
C VAL A 38 -18.66 -0.72 -32.14
N ALA A 39 -17.47 -0.12 -32.32
CA ALA A 39 -17.09 1.07 -31.57
C ALA A 39 -18.06 2.19 -31.97
N ARG A 40 -18.97 2.56 -31.06
CA ARG A 40 -20.03 3.54 -31.32
C ARG A 40 -19.86 4.74 -30.40
N GLY A 41 -19.02 5.68 -30.84
CA GLY A 41 -19.00 7.07 -30.35
C GLY A 41 -17.77 7.44 -29.51
N PRO A 42 -17.33 8.72 -29.53
CA PRO A 42 -16.20 9.22 -28.75
C PRO A 42 -16.53 9.39 -27.25
N GLY A 43 -17.41 8.55 -26.71
CA GLY A 43 -17.93 8.62 -25.33
C GLY A 43 -17.60 7.41 -24.46
N ASP A 44 -16.89 6.42 -24.98
CA ASP A 44 -16.52 5.24 -24.20
C ASP A 44 -15.27 5.55 -23.37
N ALA A 45 -15.49 5.89 -22.11
CA ALA A 45 -14.48 5.94 -21.08
C ALA A 45 -13.78 4.57 -20.99
N THR A 46 -12.73 4.37 -21.78
CA THR A 46 -11.72 3.37 -21.44
C THR A 46 -11.33 3.64 -20.00
N PRO A 47 -11.53 2.69 -19.06
CA PRO A 47 -11.04 2.86 -17.71
C PRO A 47 -9.54 3.02 -17.83
N THR A 48 -9.04 4.25 -17.70
CA THR A 48 -7.62 4.50 -17.56
C THR A 48 -7.22 3.71 -16.33
N ALA A 49 -6.50 2.59 -16.52
CA ALA A 49 -6.02 1.79 -15.42
C ALA A 49 -5.11 2.68 -14.58
N VAL A 50 -5.64 3.25 -13.50
CA VAL A 50 -4.87 4.09 -12.59
C VAL A 50 -3.92 3.15 -11.87
N ALA A 51 -2.61 3.37 -12.01
CA ALA A 51 -1.62 2.59 -11.29
C ALA A 51 -1.90 2.68 -9.78
N THR A 52 -2.03 1.53 -9.12
CA THR A 52 -2.26 1.47 -7.67
C THR A 52 -0.99 1.14 -6.91
N PHE A 53 -0.97 1.41 -5.60
CA PHE A 53 0.13 1.07 -4.71
C PHE A 53 -0.35 0.68 -3.31
N THR A 54 0.52 0.00 -2.56
CA THR A 54 0.36 -0.25 -1.12
C THR A 54 0.96 0.92 -0.36
N GLY A 55 0.18 1.52 0.53
CA GLY A 55 0.61 2.57 1.43
C GLY A 55 0.45 2.18 2.90
N GLY A 56 1.24 2.79 3.76
CA GLY A 56 1.19 2.54 5.19
C GLY A 56 1.60 3.74 6.02
N GLY A 57 1.56 3.57 7.33
CA GLY A 57 1.93 4.61 8.28
C GLY A 57 1.54 4.26 9.71
N TRP A 58 1.45 5.30 10.53
CA TRP A 58 1.22 5.20 11.96
C TRP A 58 -0.04 5.95 12.37
N VAL A 59 -0.82 5.35 13.25
CA VAL A 59 -1.87 6.04 13.98
C VAL A 59 -1.38 6.29 15.40
N GLY A 60 -1.33 7.56 15.80
CA GLY A 60 -1.18 7.93 17.20
C GLY A 60 -2.43 7.50 17.96
N ALA A 61 -2.35 6.39 18.70
CA ALA A 61 -3.52 5.72 19.25
C ALA A 61 -3.91 6.24 20.65
N CYS A 62 -3.00 6.94 21.35
CA CYS A 62 -3.25 7.45 22.69
C CYS A 62 -2.25 8.52 23.19
N SER A 63 -2.73 9.41 24.07
CA SER A 63 -1.97 10.34 24.91
C SER A 63 -1.87 9.82 26.36
N GLY A 64 -0.97 8.86 26.61
CA GLY A 64 -0.68 8.36 27.96
C GLY A 64 -0.98 6.88 28.19
N ARG A 65 -0.32 6.31 29.21
CA ARG A 65 -0.11 4.86 29.41
C ARG A 65 -1.37 4.00 29.49
N ASP A 66 -2.49 4.59 29.90
CA ASP A 66 -3.73 3.88 30.26
C ASP A 66 -4.82 3.92 29.18
N ASN A 67 -4.56 4.54 28.02
CA ASN A 67 -5.56 4.62 26.97
C ASN A 67 -5.39 3.44 26.00
N PRO A 68 -6.40 2.56 25.88
CA PRO A 68 -6.33 1.39 25.03
C PRO A 68 -6.20 1.85 23.58
N GLY A 69 -5.19 1.34 22.89
CA GLY A 69 -5.03 1.59 21.46
C GLY A 69 -6.22 1.11 20.64
N LEU A 70 -6.13 1.32 19.34
CA LEU A 70 -7.08 0.79 18.38
C LEU A 70 -6.97 -0.73 18.32
N ALA A 71 -8.12 -1.40 18.18
CA ALA A 71 -8.13 -2.83 17.94
C ALA A 71 -7.39 -3.18 16.65
N LEU A 72 -6.66 -4.30 16.65
CA LEU A 72 -6.15 -4.85 15.40
C LEU A 72 -7.32 -5.14 14.47
N GLY A 73 -7.17 -4.82 13.19
CA GLY A 73 -8.26 -4.93 12.23
C GLY A 73 -9.18 -3.71 12.14
N THR A 74 -9.02 -2.69 13.00
CA THR A 74 -9.76 -1.42 12.84
C THR A 74 -9.51 -0.85 11.45
N ALA A 75 -10.60 -0.48 10.76
CA ALA A 75 -10.56 -0.03 9.39
C ALA A 75 -9.82 1.31 9.25
N VAL A 76 -8.96 1.39 8.23
CA VAL A 76 -8.29 2.61 7.80
C VAL A 76 -8.72 2.90 6.37
N LYS A 77 -9.22 4.10 6.12
CA LYS A 77 -9.72 4.51 4.81
C LYS A 77 -8.80 5.56 4.22
N ILE A 78 -8.54 5.45 2.92
CA ILE A 78 -7.88 6.47 2.12
C ILE A 78 -8.94 7.09 1.23
N LEU A 79 -9.16 8.39 1.40
CA LEU A 79 -10.17 9.17 0.72
C LEU A 79 -9.53 10.16 -0.25
N SER A 80 -10.29 10.57 -1.26
CA SER A 80 -9.96 11.73 -2.09
C SER A 80 -10.05 13.03 -1.27
N ALA A 81 -9.58 14.14 -1.84
CA ALA A 81 -9.75 15.47 -1.25
C ALA A 81 -11.22 15.82 -1.00
N ASP A 82 -12.14 15.29 -1.81
CA ASP A 82 -13.59 15.49 -1.69
C ASP A 82 -14.24 14.53 -0.69
N GLY A 83 -13.46 13.65 -0.04
CA GLY A 83 -13.93 12.69 0.95
C GLY A 83 -14.50 11.38 0.38
N ALA A 84 -14.39 11.15 -0.93
CA ALA A 84 -14.80 9.87 -1.53
C ALA A 84 -13.78 8.77 -1.18
N GLU A 85 -14.25 7.60 -0.73
CA GLU A 85 -13.38 6.47 -0.42
C GLU A 85 -12.70 5.94 -1.70
N LEU A 86 -11.37 5.87 -1.68
CA LEU A 86 -10.55 5.37 -2.78
C LEU A 86 -10.02 3.96 -2.51
N ALA A 87 -9.65 3.70 -1.25
CA ALA A 87 -9.12 2.41 -0.80
C ALA A 87 -9.36 2.25 0.71
N SER A 88 -9.37 1.01 1.18
CA SER A 88 -9.43 0.71 2.61
C SER A 88 -8.52 -0.46 2.98
N GLY A 89 -8.04 -0.40 4.22
CA GLY A 89 -7.17 -1.38 4.83
C GLY A 89 -7.40 -1.41 6.33
N LYS A 90 -6.37 -1.71 7.12
CA LYS A 90 -6.55 -1.97 8.56
C LYS A 90 -5.32 -1.67 9.39
N ILE A 91 -5.56 -1.51 10.69
CA ILE A 91 -4.51 -1.58 11.72
C ILE A 91 -3.98 -3.01 11.75
N VAL A 92 -2.67 -3.15 11.57
CA VAL A 92 -1.95 -4.43 11.57
C VAL A 92 -0.95 -4.53 12.72
N GLY A 93 -0.45 -3.38 13.19
CA GLY A 93 0.56 -3.31 14.23
C GLY A 93 -0.04 -3.25 15.64
N GLY A 94 0.60 -3.98 16.57
CA GLY A 94 0.37 -3.79 18.00
C GLY A 94 0.80 -2.39 18.46
N LEU A 95 0.47 -2.07 19.72
CA LEU A 95 0.84 -0.81 20.35
C LEU A 95 2.36 -0.70 20.53
N VAL A 96 2.96 0.34 19.94
CA VAL A 96 4.37 0.68 20.13
C VAL A 96 4.48 2.02 20.84
N TRP A 97 5.23 2.05 21.95
CA TRP A 97 5.47 3.27 22.72
C TRP A 97 6.71 4.01 22.20
N MET A 98 6.52 5.24 21.72
CA MET A 98 7.59 6.08 21.18
C MET A 98 7.35 7.54 21.56
N ASN A 99 8.40 8.26 21.97
CA ASN A 99 8.36 9.71 22.26
C ASN A 99 7.20 10.17 23.15
N GLY A 100 6.86 9.40 24.19
CA GLY A 100 5.78 9.75 25.14
C GLY A 100 4.35 9.51 24.63
N GLY A 101 4.18 8.91 23.45
CA GLY A 101 2.88 8.48 22.91
C GLY A 101 2.89 7.02 22.47
N CYS A 102 1.71 6.49 22.14
CA CYS A 102 1.60 5.17 21.53
C CYS A 102 1.19 5.28 20.05
N ARG A 103 1.81 4.45 19.21
CA ARG A 103 1.58 4.38 17.76
C ARG A 103 1.22 2.95 17.35
N GLN A 104 0.37 2.83 16.34
CA GLN A 104 0.04 1.54 15.71
C GLN A 104 0.16 1.62 14.21
N GLU A 105 0.71 0.58 13.61
CA GLU A 105 0.92 0.50 12.16
C GLU A 105 -0.40 0.18 11.44
N PHE A 106 -0.62 0.86 10.32
CA PHE A 106 -1.67 0.52 9.35
C PHE A 106 -1.08 0.23 7.98
N ILE A 107 -1.78 -0.59 7.21
CA ILE A 107 -1.48 -0.88 5.81
C ILE A 107 -2.78 -0.80 5.01
N VAL A 108 -2.70 -0.19 3.83
CA VAL A 108 -3.79 -0.06 2.85
C VAL A 108 -3.27 -0.42 1.46
N ASP A 109 -3.92 -1.37 0.81
CA ASP A 109 -3.62 -1.78 -0.57
C ASP A 109 -4.55 -1.08 -1.57
N GLY A 110 -4.13 -1.02 -2.83
CA GLY A 110 -5.00 -0.55 -3.92
C GLY A 110 -5.18 0.97 -3.99
N ILE A 111 -4.31 1.76 -3.35
CA ILE A 111 -4.41 3.22 -3.37
C ILE A 111 -4.12 3.73 -4.80
N PRO A 112 -5.01 4.50 -5.44
CA PRO A 112 -4.74 5.05 -6.77
C PRO A 112 -3.63 6.10 -6.70
N GLY A 113 -2.51 5.88 -7.40
CA GLY A 113 -1.35 6.78 -7.44
C GLY A 113 -1.54 8.03 -8.28
N GLY A 114 -0.58 8.96 -8.19
CA GLY A 114 -0.52 10.16 -9.02
C GLY A 114 -1.42 11.31 -8.55
N ARG A 115 -1.91 11.27 -7.30
CA ARG A 115 -2.78 12.32 -6.74
C ARG A 115 -2.04 13.29 -5.84
N GLY A 116 -0.84 12.90 -5.35
CA GLY A 116 0.02 13.73 -4.50
C GLY A 116 -0.45 13.85 -3.05
N VAL A 117 -1.75 14.05 -2.81
CA VAL A 117 -2.35 14.23 -1.47
C VAL A 117 -3.61 13.38 -1.32
N TYR A 118 -3.80 12.81 -0.13
CA TYR A 118 -4.95 12.02 0.28
C TYR A 118 -5.44 12.45 1.65
N LEU A 119 -6.67 12.05 1.99
CA LEU A 119 -7.16 12.09 3.36
C LEU A 119 -7.14 10.67 3.92
N ALA A 120 -6.42 10.44 5.00
CA ALA A 120 -6.44 9.17 5.71
C ALA A 120 -7.40 9.28 6.90
N GLU A 121 -8.31 8.32 7.04
CA GLU A 121 -9.34 8.28 8.06
C GLU A 121 -9.31 6.97 8.85
N VAL A 122 -9.39 7.10 10.17
CA VAL A 122 -9.52 5.96 11.10
C VAL A 122 -10.60 6.31 12.10
N GLU A 123 -11.63 5.47 12.18
CA GLU A 123 -12.88 5.74 12.91
C GLU A 123 -13.52 7.07 12.50
N ARG A 124 -13.17 8.17 13.20
CA ARG A 124 -13.67 9.53 12.97
C ARG A 124 -12.55 10.56 12.81
N TRP A 125 -11.29 10.16 12.95
CA TRP A 125 -10.15 11.05 12.83
C TRP A 125 -9.64 11.05 11.40
N ARG A 126 -9.46 12.25 10.85
CA ARG A 126 -9.06 12.43 9.46
C ARG A 126 -7.85 13.34 9.37
N HIS A 127 -6.85 12.93 8.60
CA HIS A 127 -5.60 13.66 8.42
C HIS A 127 -5.23 13.74 6.94
N THR A 128 -4.69 14.89 6.54
CA THR A 128 -4.11 15.06 5.22
C THR A 128 -2.74 14.40 5.19
N VAL A 129 -2.55 13.45 4.27
CA VAL A 129 -1.30 12.71 4.10
C VAL A 129 -0.80 12.81 2.66
N SER A 130 0.51 12.88 2.47
CA SER A 130 1.09 12.89 1.12
C SER A 130 1.26 11.47 0.57
N GLU A 131 1.23 11.35 -0.76
CA GLU A 131 1.53 10.09 -1.45
C GLU A 131 2.91 9.55 -1.06
N ALA A 132 3.90 10.43 -0.96
CA ALA A 132 5.26 10.06 -0.57
C ALA A 132 5.30 9.49 0.85
N ALA A 133 4.54 10.07 1.79
CA ALA A 133 4.48 9.56 3.17
C ALA A 133 3.81 8.18 3.23
N LEU A 134 2.75 7.96 2.46
CA LEU A 134 2.10 6.65 2.37
C LEU A 134 3.01 5.60 1.75
N ARG A 135 3.71 5.92 0.65
CA ARG A 135 4.67 5.01 0.00
C ARG A 135 5.89 4.71 0.85
N GLY A 136 6.30 5.67 1.67
CA GLY A 136 7.45 5.55 2.58
C GLY A 136 7.12 4.93 3.94
N ASN A 137 5.86 4.57 4.21
CA ASN A 137 5.37 4.14 5.52
C ASN A 137 5.65 5.16 6.65
N THR A 138 5.58 6.45 6.32
CA THR A 138 5.81 7.56 7.26
C THR A 138 4.59 8.47 7.42
N ALA A 139 3.43 8.10 6.88
CA ALA A 139 2.19 8.82 7.13
C ALA A 139 1.83 8.75 8.62
N GLU A 140 1.31 9.84 9.19
CA GLU A 140 0.92 9.88 10.60
C GLU A 140 -0.51 10.41 10.73
N ILE A 141 -1.35 9.66 11.45
CA ILE A 141 -2.73 10.01 11.78
C ILE A 141 -2.79 10.24 13.28
N LEU A 142 -2.92 11.49 13.71
CA LEU A 142 -2.89 11.83 15.14
C LEU A 142 -4.30 11.87 15.73
N ARG A 143 -4.54 11.07 16.77
CA ARG A 143 -5.73 11.22 17.62
C ARG A 143 -5.57 12.47 18.48
N MET A 144 -6.06 13.61 17.99
CA MET A 144 -6.20 14.86 18.76
C MET A 144 -7.54 14.88 19.50
#